data_AF-A0A242C5F2-F1
#
_entry.id   AF-A0A242C5F2-F1
#
_cell.length_a   1.000
_cell.length_b   1.000
_cell.length_c   1.000
_cell.angle_alpha   90.00
_cell.angle_beta   90.00
_cell.angle_gamma   90.00
#
_symmetry.space_group_name_H-M   'P 1'
#
loop_
_entity.id
_entity.type
_entity.pdbx_description
1 polymer ?
#
loop_
_entity_poly.entity_id
_entity_poly.type
_entity_poly.pdbx_seq_one_letter_code
_entity_poly.pdbx_strand_id
1 'polypeptide(L)'
;MTSDYDVLAQEFLAGLAAEEKTKLYNDLLALEEVHKLNQHSTYYTFKNLKRAAHRHSERRKRTFHYMNTNNDELVIHQVHEQRFFKNNYCIHIYLNKKECSYVIIDDLLSRLKAPRISHRQTFREITV
;
A
#
# COMPACT_ATOMS: atom_id res chain seq x y z
N MET A 1 -22.88 -4.09 2.52
CA MET A 1 -22.34 -2.76 2.17
C MET A 1 -20.95 -3.00 1.61
N THR A 2 -20.84 -3.36 0.33
CA THR A 2 -19.56 -3.38 -0.38
C THR A 2 -19.04 -1.94 -0.38
N SER A 3 -17.85 -1.71 0.17
CA SER A 3 -17.29 -0.36 0.23
C SER A 3 -17.12 0.15 -1.20
N ASP A 4 -17.28 1.44 -1.48
CA ASP A 4 -16.98 1.97 -2.82
C ASP A 4 -15.51 1.66 -3.24
N TYR A 5 -14.65 1.42 -2.25
CA TYR A 5 -13.27 0.97 -2.41
C TYR A 5 -13.14 -0.46 -2.96
N ASP A 6 -14.10 -1.35 -2.72
CA ASP A 6 -14.09 -2.72 -3.26
C ASP A 6 -14.12 -2.73 -4.78
N VAL A 7 -15.01 -1.92 -5.37
CA VAL A 7 -15.17 -1.81 -6.82
C VAL A 7 -13.92 -1.19 -7.43
N LEU A 8 -13.43 -0.11 -6.83
CA LEU A 8 -12.22 0.58 -7.28
C LEU A 8 -10.97 -0.32 -7.23
N ALA A 9 -10.79 -1.08 -6.15
CA ALA A 9 -9.69 -2.04 -6.02
C ALA A 9 -9.78 -3.14 -7.09
N GLN A 10 -11.00 -3.63 -7.37
CA GLN A 10 -11.22 -4.64 -8.39
C GLN A 10 -10.90 -4.14 -9.80
N GLU A 11 -11.37 -2.95 -10.16
CA GLU A 11 -11.11 -2.33 -11.47
C GLU A 11 -9.62 -2.07 -11.67
N PHE A 12 -8.95 -1.51 -10.67
CA PHE A 12 -7.52 -1.25 -10.72
C PHE A 12 -6.71 -2.54 -10.94
N LEU A 13 -7.02 -3.59 -10.17
CA LEU A 13 -6.38 -4.91 -10.32
C LEU A 13 -6.73 -5.59 -11.64
N ALA A 14 -7.90 -5.33 -12.25
CA ALA A 14 -8.23 -5.91 -13.54
C ALA A 14 -7.27 -5.44 -14.65
N GLY A 15 -6.82 -4.18 -14.58
CA GLY A 15 -5.89 -3.59 -15.55
C GLY A 15 -4.40 -3.88 -15.31
N LEU A 16 -4.03 -4.55 -14.21
CA LEU A 16 -2.62 -4.86 -13.90
C LEU A 16 -2.17 -6.18 -14.52
N ALA A 17 -0.93 -6.22 -15.05
CA ALA A 17 -0.30 -7.46 -15.47
C ALA A 17 0.00 -8.39 -14.27
N ALA A 18 0.17 -9.69 -14.52
CA ALA A 18 0.42 -10.66 -13.45
C ALA A 18 1.73 -10.38 -12.67
N GLU A 19 2.77 -9.94 -13.37
CA GLU A 19 4.05 -9.54 -12.77
C GLU A 19 3.88 -8.30 -11.88
N GLU A 20 3.15 -7.30 -12.35
CA GLU A 20 2.87 -6.06 -11.61
C GLU A 20 1.99 -6.31 -10.39
N LYS A 21 1.03 -7.24 -10.47
CA LYS A 21 0.24 -7.71 -9.31
C LYS A 21 1.12 -8.33 -8.25
N THR A 22 2.08 -9.15 -8.64
CA THR A 22 2.99 -9.82 -7.71
C THR A 22 3.90 -8.79 -7.04
N LYS A 23 4.43 -7.84 -7.82
CA LYS A 23 5.23 -6.73 -7.29
C LYS A 23 4.42 -5.86 -6.33
N LEU A 24 3.22 -5.44 -6.74
CA LEU A 24 2.30 -4.67 -5.91
C LEU A 24 1.98 -5.42 -4.61
N TYR A 25 1.66 -6.71 -4.68
CA TYR A 25 1.37 -7.52 -3.50
C TYR A 25 2.52 -7.52 -2.49
N ASN A 26 3.75 -7.76 -2.94
CA ASN A 26 4.93 -7.75 -2.08
C ASN A 26 5.18 -6.36 -1.46
N ASP A 27 5.02 -5.30 -2.25
CA ASP A 27 5.17 -3.93 -1.76
C ASP A 27 4.09 -3.56 -0.74
N LEU A 28 2.84 -3.99 -0.95
CA LEU A 28 1.73 -3.78 -0.03
C LEU A 28 1.90 -4.58 1.27
N LEU A 29 2.44 -5.80 1.23
CA LEU A 29 2.78 -6.55 2.44
C LEU A 29 3.83 -5.82 3.27
N ALA A 30 4.91 -5.35 2.63
CA ALA A 30 5.94 -4.56 3.31
C ALA A 30 5.38 -3.24 3.87
N LEU A 31 4.44 -2.60 3.16
CA LEU A 31 3.72 -1.41 3.63
C LEU A 31 2.88 -1.71 4.87
N GLU A 32 2.17 -2.84 4.89
CA GLU A 32 1.32 -3.26 6.01
C GLU A 32 2.13 -3.54 7.28
N GLU A 33 3.26 -4.25 7.17
CA GLU A 33 4.17 -4.50 8.30
C GLU A 33 4.72 -3.19 8.88
N VAL A 34 5.16 -2.27 8.01
CA VAL A 34 5.62 -0.95 8.45
C VAL A 34 4.48 -0.16 9.08
N HIS A 35 3.27 -0.23 8.54
CA HIS A 35 2.11 0.45 9.12
C HIS A 35 1.81 -0.08 10.53
N LYS A 36 1.72 -1.40 10.70
CA LYS A 36 1.48 -2.04 12.01
C LYS A 36 2.54 -1.67 13.06
N LEU A 37 3.82 -1.65 12.67
CA LEU A 37 4.91 -1.25 13.56
C LEU A 37 4.84 0.23 13.96
N ASN A 38 4.39 1.09 13.05
CA ASN A 38 4.34 2.55 13.25
C ASN A 38 3.01 3.06 13.84
N GLN A 39 1.92 2.29 13.74
CA GLN A 39 0.57 2.68 14.19
C GLN A 39 0.47 2.87 15.72
N HIS A 40 1.34 2.19 16.49
CA HIS A 40 1.36 2.26 17.95
C HIS A 40 2.54 3.05 18.53
N SER A 41 3.40 3.61 17.70
CA SER A 41 4.67 4.16 18.14
C SER A 41 4.74 5.67 18.05
N THR A 42 4.30 6.34 19.12
CA THR A 42 4.70 7.73 19.39
C THR A 42 5.97 7.69 20.25
N TYR A 43 7.13 7.54 19.62
CA TYR A 43 8.39 7.51 20.37
C TYR A 43 8.84 8.94 20.72
N TYR A 44 8.72 9.32 22.00
CA TYR A 44 9.42 10.49 22.55
C TYR A 44 10.90 10.15 22.71
N THR A 45 11.74 10.62 21.79
CA THR A 45 13.19 10.38 21.86
C THR A 45 13.88 11.43 22.73
N PHE A 46 13.79 11.28 24.06
CA PHE A 46 14.47 12.15 25.04
C PHE A 46 16.02 12.09 24.98
N LYS A 47 16.61 11.21 24.17
CA LYS A 47 18.08 11.05 24.07
C LYS A 47 18.83 12.23 23.44
N ASN A 48 18.14 13.22 22.87
CA ASN A 48 18.75 14.29 22.08
C ASN A 48 18.68 15.70 22.69
N LEU A 49 18.36 15.85 23.99
CA LEU A 49 18.26 17.16 24.64
C LEU A 49 19.53 18.03 24.49
N LYS A 50 20.70 17.41 24.28
CA LYS A 50 21.99 18.12 24.04
C LYS A 50 22.22 18.59 22.60
N ARG A 51 21.35 18.27 21.63
CA ARG A 51 21.50 18.61 20.20
C ARG A 51 20.39 19.54 19.66
N ALA A 52 19.63 20.18 20.55
CA ALA A 52 18.47 21.00 20.20
C ALA A 52 18.79 22.32 19.46
N ALA A 53 20.06 22.71 19.31
CA ALA A 53 20.43 23.98 18.70
C ALA A 53 20.58 23.98 17.17
N HIS A 54 20.62 22.82 16.48
CA HIS A 54 21.13 22.80 15.10
C HIS A 54 20.52 21.82 14.08
N ARG A 55 19.36 21.19 14.30
CA ARG A 55 18.88 20.16 13.34
C ARG A 55 17.54 20.48 12.69
N HIS A 56 17.62 20.73 11.38
CA HIS A 56 16.54 20.65 10.41
C HIS A 56 15.71 19.38 10.61
N SER A 57 14.39 19.49 10.47
CA SER A 57 13.46 18.36 10.43
C SER A 57 13.89 17.38 9.33
N GLU A 58 14.25 16.15 9.71
CA GLU A 58 14.52 15.09 8.73
C GLU A 58 13.18 14.54 8.25
N ARG A 59 12.88 14.74 6.97
CA ARG A 59 11.66 14.24 6.32
C ARG A 59 12.06 13.19 5.29
N ARG A 60 11.80 11.92 5.60
CA ARG A 60 11.97 10.83 4.63
C ARG A 60 10.63 10.55 3.98
N LYS A 61 10.52 10.82 2.69
CA LYS A 61 9.35 10.49 1.87
C LYS A 61 9.71 9.32 0.95
N ARG A 62 8.93 8.24 1.00
CA ARG A 62 8.95 7.17 0.00
C ARG A 62 7.64 7.24 -0.78
N THR A 63 7.73 7.20 -2.10
CA THR A 63 6.57 7.19 -2.99
C THR A 63 6.58 5.89 -3.76
N PHE A 64 5.48 5.15 -3.69
CA PHE A 64 5.19 4.08 -4.61
C PHE A 64 4.22 4.61 -5.65
N HIS A 65 4.49 4.29 -6.91
CA HIS A 65 3.66 4.71 -8.03
C HIS A 65 3.47 3.50 -8.93
N TYR A 66 2.21 3.13 -9.13
CA TYR A 66 1.78 2.08 -10.04
C TYR A 66 0.81 2.69 -11.03
N MET A 67 0.94 2.29 -12.29
CA MET A 67 0.02 2.67 -13.36
C MET A 67 -0.41 1.39 -14.06
N ASN A 68 -1.70 1.23 -14.31
CA ASN A 68 -2.22 0.07 -15.03
C ASN A 68 -2.35 0.36 -16.54
N THR A 69 -2.74 -0.66 -17.33
CA THR A 69 -2.93 -0.50 -18.79
C THR A 69 -4.12 0.37 -19.17
N ASN A 70 -5.06 0.59 -18.25
CA ASN A 70 -6.21 1.48 -18.42
C ASN A 70 -5.88 2.94 -18.04
N ASN A 71 -4.60 3.24 -17.76
CA ASN A 71 -4.13 4.54 -17.32
C ASN A 71 -4.70 4.98 -15.96
N ASP A 72 -5.13 4.03 -15.13
CA ASP A 72 -5.40 4.26 -13.72
C ASP A 72 -4.09 4.29 -12.92
N GLU A 73 -4.01 5.25 -12.00
CA GLU A 73 -2.82 5.54 -11.21
C GLU A 73 -3.07 5.26 -9.73
N LEU A 74 -2.22 4.45 -9.11
CA LEU A 74 -2.15 4.27 -7.66
C LEU A 74 -0.84 4.86 -7.14
N VAL A 75 -0.96 5.88 -6.29
CA VAL A 75 0.17 6.54 -5.65
C VAL A 75 0.06 6.38 -4.14
N ILE A 76 1.11 5.85 -3.52
CA ILE A 76 1.20 5.68 -2.08
C ILE A 76 2.39 6.50 -1.57
N HIS A 77 2.12 7.48 -0.73
CA HIS A 77 3.12 8.28 -0.05
C HIS A 77 3.29 7.82 1.38
N GLN A 78 4.45 7.28 1.71
CA GLN A 78 4.90 7.10 3.08
C GLN A 78 5.71 8.33 3.49
N VAL A 79 5.27 9.00 4.54
CA VAL A 79 5.94 10.18 5.10
C VAL A 79 6.37 9.86 6.53
N HIS A 80 7.67 9.88 6.76
CA HIS A 80 8.26 9.92 8.09
C HIS A 80 8.74 11.33 8.35
N GLU A 81 8.17 11.98 9.36
CA GLU A 81 8.57 13.31 9.79
C GLU A 81 9.13 13.22 11.21
N GLN A 82 10.39 13.63 11.39
CA GLN A 82 10.98 13.79 12.71
C GLN A 82 10.91 15.26 13.12
N ARG A 83 9.94 15.61 14.00
CA ARG A 83 9.82 16.96 14.59
C ARG A 83 10.35 16.95 16.01
N PHE A 84 11.47 17.61 16.26
CA PHE A 84 12.12 17.92 17.56
C PHE A 84 12.31 16.74 18.54
N PHE A 85 11.26 16.01 18.91
CA PHE A 85 11.27 14.82 19.78
C PHE A 85 10.23 13.75 19.38
N LYS A 86 9.42 14.01 18.35
CA LYS A 86 8.29 13.19 17.92
C LYS A 86 8.48 12.73 16.48
N ASN A 87 8.48 11.42 16.29
CA ASN A 87 8.38 10.83 14.96
C ASN A 87 6.90 10.71 14.61
N ASN A 88 6.48 11.34 13.51
CA ASN A 88 5.17 11.16 12.94
C ASN A 88 5.32 10.29 11.69
N TYR A 89 4.56 9.20 11.65
CA TYR A 89 4.41 8.37 10.47
C TYR A 89 3.01 8.59 9.88
N CYS A 90 2.95 8.89 8.59
CA CYS A 90 1.69 9.04 7.87
C CYS A 90 1.78 8.37 6.51
N ILE A 91 0.68 7.75 6.10
CA ILE A 91 0.51 7.16 4.77
C ILE A 91 -0.62 7.94 4.09
N HIS A 92 -0.35 8.47 2.91
CA HIS A 92 -1.39 9.00 2.02
C HIS A 92 -1.51 8.11 0.80
N ILE A 93 -2.73 7.77 0.42
CA ILE A 93 -3.00 6.90 -0.72
C ILE A 93 -3.87 7.67 -1.69
N TYR A 94 -3.52 7.64 -2.97
CA TYR A 94 -4.26 8.28 -4.02
C TYR A 94 -4.53 7.27 -5.12
N LEU A 95 -5.80 7.15 -5.53
CA LEU A 95 -6.20 6.41 -6.71
C LEU A 95 -6.78 7.42 -7.71
N ASN A 96 -6.21 7.52 -8.91
CA ASN A 96 -6.63 8.47 -9.93
C ASN A 96 -6.73 9.91 -9.39
N LYS A 97 -5.71 10.32 -8.61
CA LYS A 97 -5.64 11.62 -7.90
C LYS A 97 -6.70 11.85 -6.82
N LYS A 98 -7.53 10.86 -6.50
CA LYS A 98 -8.47 10.91 -5.38
C LYS A 98 -7.83 10.32 -4.14
N GLU A 99 -7.80 11.08 -3.05
CA GLU A 99 -7.32 10.59 -1.76
C GLU A 99 -8.24 9.48 -1.25
N CYS A 100 -7.64 8.36 -0.85
CA CYS A 100 -8.31 7.18 -0.36
C CYS A 100 -7.85 6.84 1.05
N SER A 101 -8.75 6.26 1.84
CA SER A 101 -8.41 5.71 3.15
C SER A 101 -7.54 4.46 3.01
N TYR A 102 -6.81 4.11 4.07
CA TYR A 102 -6.02 2.88 4.14
C TYR A 102 -6.84 1.60 3.89
N VAL A 103 -8.16 1.66 4.07
CA VAL A 103 -9.10 0.57 3.74
C VAL A 103 -8.89 0.02 2.32
N ILE A 104 -8.53 0.86 1.34
CA ILE A 104 -8.27 0.40 -0.03
C ILE A 104 -7.06 -0.53 -0.11
N ILE A 105 -6.06 -0.37 0.76
CA ILE A 105 -4.88 -1.24 0.83
C ILE A 105 -5.27 -2.62 1.36
N ASP A 106 -6.13 -2.66 2.38
CA ASP A 106 -6.66 -3.91 2.93
C ASP A 106 -7.51 -4.66 1.87
N ASP A 107 -8.33 -3.93 1.10
CA ASP A 107 -9.14 -4.48 0.01
C ASP A 107 -8.25 -5.02 -1.14
N LEU A 108 -7.21 -4.28 -1.53
CA LEU A 108 -6.22 -4.69 -2.54
C LEU A 108 -5.46 -5.95 -2.08
N LEU A 109 -4.98 -5.98 -0.83
CA LEU A 109 -4.28 -7.12 -0.25
C LEU A 109 -5.17 -8.36 -0.20
N SER A 110 -6.43 -8.20 0.25
CA SER A 110 -7.39 -9.30 0.35
C SER A 110 -7.67 -9.94 -1.01
N ARG A 111 -7.78 -9.12 -2.06
CA ARG A 111 -8.04 -9.57 -3.44
C ARG A 111 -6.83 -10.17 -4.13
N LEU A 112 -5.63 -9.67 -3.85
CA LEU A 112 -4.37 -10.25 -4.33
C LEU A 112 -4.06 -11.58 -3.63
N LYS A 113 -4.47 -11.72 -2.36
CA LYS A 113 -4.31 -12.93 -1.55
C LYS A 113 -5.26 -14.05 -1.96
N ALA A 114 -6.48 -13.72 -2.42
CA ALA A 114 -7.41 -14.69 -2.98
C ALA A 114 -6.89 -15.17 -4.34
N PRO A 115 -6.34 -16.40 -4.46
CA PRO A 115 -5.98 -16.91 -5.76
C PRO A 115 -7.28 -17.03 -6.54
N ARG A 116 -7.37 -16.41 -7.73
CA ARG A 116 -8.36 -16.87 -8.71
C ARG A 116 -7.95 -18.30 -9.05
N ILE A 117 -8.49 -19.27 -8.32
CA ILE A 117 -8.52 -20.67 -8.72
C ILE A 117 -9.33 -20.67 -10.00
N SER A 118 -8.64 -20.47 -11.11
CA SER A 118 -9.21 -20.65 -12.43
C SER A 118 -9.42 -22.15 -12.53
N HIS A 119 -10.65 -22.60 -12.28
CA HIS A 119 -11.12 -23.91 -12.68
C HIS A 119 -11.05 -23.97 -14.22
N ARG A 120 -9.85 -24.21 -14.75
CA ARG A 120 -9.62 -24.74 -16.10
C ARG A 120 -9.11 -26.15 -15.94
N GLN A 121 -9.99 -27.04 -15.49
CA GLN A 121 -9.85 -28.45 -15.81
C GLN A 121 -10.91 -28.76 -16.86
N THR A 122 -10.58 -28.44 -18.10
CA THR A 122 -11.26 -29.01 -19.25
C THR A 122 -10.83 -30.48 -19.30
N PHE A 123 -11.53 -31.35 -18.59
CA PHE A 123 -11.42 -32.79 -18.81
C PHE A 123 -12.01 -33.08 -20.19
N ARG A 124 -11.14 -33.18 -21.20
CA ARG A 124 -11.47 -33.90 -22.42
C ARG A 124 -11.45 -35.38 -22.06
N GLU A 125 -12.63 -35.95 -21.88
CA GLU A 125 -12.80 -37.41 -21.88
C GLU A 125 -12.28 -37.93 -23.23
N ILE A 126 -11.23 -38.74 -23.15
CA ILE A 126 -10.71 -39.51 -24.28
C ILE A 126 -11.55 -40.78 -24.33
N THR A 127 -12.36 -40.89 -25.37
CA THR A 127 -13.07 -42.12 -25.75
C THR A 127 -12.05 -43.15 -26.25
N VAL A 128 -12.05 -44.34 -25.64
CA VAL A 128 -11.57 -45.59 -26.26
C VAL A 128 -12.55 -46.69 -25.87
#